data_AF-A0A511NLJ6-F1
#
_entry.id   AF-A0A511NLJ6-F1
#
_cell.length_a   1.000
_cell.length_b   1.000
_cell.length_c   1.000
_cell.angle_alpha   90.00
_cell.angle_beta   90.00
_cell.angle_gamma   90.00
#
_symmetry.space_group_name_H-M   'P 1'
#
loop_
_entity.id
_entity.type
_entity.pdbx_description
1 polymer ?
#
loop_
_entity_poly.entity_id
_entity_poly.type
_entity_poly.pdbx_seq_one_letter_code
_entity_poly.pdbx_strand_id
1 'polypeptide(L)'
;MNNKKYGMPSPMNRTEMEHNLNLVIEDFNKKIDSGNKDLIQNVMWVTYPHLKEVKKTPNFRISLLTVNENIRLQANMKKWM
;
A
#
# COMPACT_ATOMS: atom_id res chain seq x y z
N MET A 1 21.73 -5.35 3.15
CA MET A 1 20.48 -5.51 2.38
C MET A 1 20.47 -6.92 1.81
N ASN A 2 19.48 -7.76 2.16
CA ASN A 2 19.43 -9.14 1.67
C ASN A 2 19.13 -9.15 0.16
N ASN A 3 20.13 -9.55 -0.63
CA ASN A 3 20.03 -9.75 -2.07
C ASN A 3 19.08 -10.92 -2.38
N LYS A 4 17.77 -10.64 -2.50
CA LYS A 4 16.83 -11.62 -3.06
C LYS A 4 16.95 -11.59 -4.58
N LYS A 5 17.32 -12.73 -5.16
CA LYS A 5 17.53 -12.96 -6.60
C LYS A 5 16.27 -12.65 -7.45
N TYR A 6 15.08 -12.68 -6.85
CA TYR A 6 13.81 -12.32 -7.48
C TYR A 6 12.82 -11.74 -6.46
N GLY A 7 12.04 -10.73 -6.89
CA GLY A 7 10.92 -10.13 -6.14
C GLY A 7 11.33 -9.03 -5.15
N MET A 8 10.43 -8.05 -4.96
CA MET A 8 10.62 -7.02 -3.95
C MET A 8 10.77 -7.61 -2.54
N PRO A 9 11.63 -7.01 -1.69
CA PRO A 9 11.79 -7.46 -0.32
C PRO A 9 10.44 -7.40 0.40
N SER A 10 10.09 -8.51 1.04
CA SER A 10 8.95 -8.54 1.95
C SER A 10 9.28 -7.70 3.18
N PRO A 11 8.29 -7.06 3.81
CA PRO A 11 8.52 -6.29 5.02
C PRO A 11 9.02 -7.22 6.12
N MET A 12 10.02 -6.78 6.89
CA MET A 12 10.66 -7.57 7.92
C MET A 12 9.77 -7.72 9.16
N ASN A 13 8.92 -6.74 9.41
CA ASN A 13 8.04 -6.72 10.57
C ASN A 13 6.71 -6.00 10.27
N ARG A 14 5.78 -6.15 11.21
CA ARG A 14 4.44 -5.54 11.13
C ARG A 14 4.51 -4.02 11.01
N THR A 15 5.42 -3.36 11.73
CA THR A 15 5.55 -1.90 11.73
C THR A 15 5.95 -1.38 10.35
N GLU A 16 6.91 -2.03 9.69
CA GLU A 16 7.33 -1.70 8.32
C GLU A 16 6.17 -1.89 7.33
N MET A 17 5.41 -2.98 7.46
CA MET A 17 4.24 -3.22 6.60
C MET A 17 3.15 -2.16 6.79
N GLU A 18 2.82 -1.82 8.04
CA GLU A 18 1.84 -0.78 8.35
C GLU A 18 2.30 0.60 7.85
N HIS A 19 3.58 0.94 8.03
CA HIS A 19 4.17 2.17 7.51
C HIS A 19 4.06 2.25 5.97
N ASN A 20 4.51 1.21 5.27
CA ASN A 20 4.46 1.16 3.82
C ASN A 20 3.02 1.25 3.28
N LEU A 21 2.06 0.60 3.93
CA LEU A 21 0.64 0.72 3.57
C LEU A 21 0.10 2.13 3.80
N ASN A 22 0.52 2.80 4.88
CA ASN A 22 0.15 4.20 5.10
C ASN A 22 0.73 5.12 4.00
N LEU A 23 1.95 4.85 3.51
CA LEU A 23 2.50 5.57 2.35
C LEU A 23 1.68 5.35 1.07
N VAL A 24 1.15 4.13 0.86
CA VAL A 24 0.24 3.86 -0.27
C VAL A 24 -1.05 4.65 -0.13
N ILE A 25 -1.63 4.72 1.07
CA ILE A 25 -2.83 5.52 1.34
C ILE A 25 -2.57 7.02 1.09
N GLU A 26 -1.43 7.52 1.55
CA GLU A 26 -1.05 8.92 1.35
C GLU A 26 -0.86 9.25 -0.13
N ASP A 27 -0.16 8.39 -0.87
CA ASP A 27 0.05 8.52 -2.32
C ASP A 27 -1.27 8.43 -3.11
N PHE A 28 -2.18 7.54 -2.68
CA PHE A 28 -3.52 7.44 -3.24
C PHE A 28 -4.27 8.77 -3.06
N ASN A 29 -4.34 9.30 -1.84
CA ASN A 29 -5.02 10.57 -1.57
C ASN A 29 -4.41 11.73 -2.36
N LYS A 30 -3.08 11.84 -2.40
CA LYS A 30 -2.37 12.84 -3.22
C LYS A 30 -2.75 12.79 -4.69
N LYS A 31 -2.93 11.60 -5.26
CA LYS A 31 -3.33 11.44 -6.67
C LYS A 31 -4.80 11.76 -6.89
N ILE A 32 -5.68 11.43 -5.94
CA ILE A 32 -7.09 11.84 -5.95
C ILE A 32 -7.21 13.38 -5.92
N ASP A 33 -6.44 14.02 -5.05
CA ASP A 33 -6.48 15.48 -4.84
C ASP A 33 -5.71 16.28 -5.92
N SER A 34 -5.03 15.60 -6.84
CA SER A 34 -4.16 16.23 -7.86
C SER A 34 -4.92 17.02 -8.94
N GLY A 35 -6.23 16.81 -9.08
CA GLY A 35 -7.03 17.37 -10.17
C GLY A 35 -6.73 16.78 -11.57
N ASN A 36 -5.75 15.89 -11.71
CA ASN A 36 -5.41 15.23 -12.95
C ASN A 36 -6.29 13.99 -13.17
N LYS A 37 -7.23 14.09 -14.12
CA LYS A 37 -8.23 13.04 -14.41
C LYS A 37 -7.60 11.69 -14.77
N ASP A 38 -6.50 11.68 -15.51
CA ASP A 38 -5.85 10.44 -15.94
C ASP A 38 -5.16 9.73 -14.75
N LEU A 39 -4.52 10.51 -13.87
CA LEU A 39 -3.93 9.96 -12.64
C LEU A 39 -5.01 9.40 -11.71
N ILE A 40 -6.12 10.13 -11.56
CA ILE A 40 -7.27 9.70 -10.75
C ILE A 40 -7.83 8.39 -11.30
N GLN A 41 -8.09 8.31 -12.61
CA GLN A 41 -8.65 7.12 -13.24
C GLN A 41 -7.73 5.91 -13.05
N ASN A 42 -6.42 6.10 -13.22
CA ASN A 42 -5.44 5.03 -13.02
C ASN A 42 -5.41 4.52 -11.58
N VAL A 43 -5.37 5.39 -10.56
CA VAL A 43 -5.35 4.92 -9.16
C VAL A 43 -6.66 4.28 -8.72
N MET A 44 -7.78 4.76 -9.27
CA MET A 44 -9.10 4.18 -9.02
C MET A 44 -9.23 2.78 -9.62
N TRP A 45 -8.53 2.49 -10.72
CA TRP A 45 -8.51 1.15 -11.30
C TRP A 45 -7.49 0.23 -10.62
N VAL A 46 -6.26 0.72 -10.37
CA VAL A 46 -5.13 -0.11 -9.93
C VAL A 46 -5.06 -0.30 -8.40
N THR A 47 -5.39 0.74 -7.61
CA THR A 47 -5.12 0.74 -6.16
C THR A 47 -6.41 0.66 -5.34
N TYR A 48 -7.45 1.40 -5.73
CA TYR A 48 -8.68 1.50 -4.96
C TYR A 48 -9.36 0.15 -4.65
N PRO A 49 -9.50 -0.81 -5.59
CA PRO A 49 -10.18 -2.08 -5.30
C PRO A 49 -9.53 -2.85 -4.16
N HIS A 50 -8.19 -2.82 -4.10
CA HIS A 50 -7.42 -3.50 -3.08
C HIS A 50 -7.36 -2.72 -1.78
N LEU A 51 -7.32 -1.38 -1.86
CA LEU A 51 -7.29 -0.54 -0.67
C LEU A 51 -8.63 -0.56 0.09
N LYS A 52 -9.75 -0.64 -0.63
CA LYS A 52 -11.10 -0.74 -0.05
C LYS A 52 -11.28 -1.97 0.83
N GLU A 53 -10.56 -3.05 0.55
CA GLU A 53 -10.63 -4.29 1.32
C GLU A 53 -9.89 -4.18 2.66
N VAL A 54 -8.93 -3.25 2.78
CA VAL A 54 -8.10 -3.08 3.98
C VAL A 54 -8.93 -2.46 5.10
N LYS A 55 -9.15 -3.24 6.16
CA LYS A 55 -9.88 -2.79 7.36
C LYS A 55 -8.92 -2.33 8.45
N LYS A 56 -9.41 -1.43 9.30
CA LYS A 56 -8.76 -1.07 10.56
C LYS A 56 -9.38 -1.83 11.73
N THR A 57 -8.56 -2.22 12.68
CA THR A 57 -9.00 -2.75 13.98
C THR A 57 -9.47 -1.60 14.89
N PRO A 58 -10.20 -1.89 16.00
CA PRO A 58 -10.70 -0.84 16.91
C PRO A 58 -9.63 0.08 17.49
N ASN A 59 -8.38 -0.38 17.58
CA ASN A 59 -7.22 0.42 17.99
C ASN A 59 -6.56 1.19 16.82
N PHE A 60 -7.29 1.41 15.72
CA PHE A 60 -6.86 2.12 14.50
C PHE A 60 -5.68 1.50 13.72
N ARG A 61 -5.20 0.32 14.10
CA ARG A 61 -4.17 -0.40 13.33
C ARG A 61 -4.77 -1.07 12.10
N ILE A 62 -3.91 -1.39 11.12
CA ILE A 62 -4.34 -2.11 9.92
C ILE A 62 -4.54 -3.60 10.26
N SER A 63 -5.66 -4.17 9.83
CA SER A 63 -5.90 -5.60 9.94
C SER A 63 -5.14 -6.34 8.83
N LEU A 64 -4.03 -6.98 9.17
CA LEU A 64 -3.20 -7.72 8.21
C LEU A 64 -3.96 -8.87 7.52
N LEU A 65 -5.00 -9.40 8.15
CA LEU A 65 -5.87 -10.44 7.57
C LEU A 65 -6.69 -9.94 6.37
N THR A 66 -6.84 -8.63 6.23
CA THR A 66 -7.61 -7.99 5.16
C THR A 66 -6.72 -7.41 4.05
N VAL A 67 -5.40 -7.55 4.20
CA VAL A 67 -4.43 -7.08 3.22
C VAL A 67 -4.21 -8.17 2.18
N ASN A 68 -4.65 -7.91 0.95
CA ASN A 68 -4.40 -8.81 -0.17
C ASN A 68 -2.96 -8.68 -0.72
N GLU A 69 -2.59 -9.59 -1.62
CA GLU A 69 -1.23 -9.61 -2.17
C GLU A 69 -0.90 -8.36 -2.98
N ASN A 70 -1.84 -7.82 -3.77
CA ASN A 70 -1.58 -6.68 -4.63
C ASN A 70 -1.26 -5.41 -3.84
N ILE A 71 -2.03 -5.09 -2.78
CA ILE A 71 -1.75 -3.92 -1.96
C ILE A 71 -0.47 -4.10 -1.14
N ARG A 72 -0.16 -5.35 -0.73
CA ARG A 72 1.13 -5.68 -0.10
C ARG A 72 2.30 -5.45 -1.06
N LEU A 73 2.17 -5.85 -2.33
CA LEU A 73 3.19 -5.62 -3.34
C LEU A 73 3.37 -4.12 -3.60
N GLN A 74 2.29 -3.36 -3.78
CA GLN A 74 2.33 -1.90 -3.92
C GLN A 74 3.00 -1.23 -2.71
N ALA A 75 2.68 -1.69 -1.49
CA ALA A 75 3.32 -1.21 -0.27
C ALA A 75 4.84 -1.52 -0.26
N ASN A 76 5.25 -2.71 -0.69
CA ASN A 76 6.67 -3.04 -0.80
C ASN A 76 7.40 -2.19 -1.85
N MET A 77 6.70 -1.65 -2.86
CA MET A 77 7.28 -0.68 -3.80
C MET A 77 7.55 0.67 -3.15
N LYS A 78 6.78 1.04 -2.13
CA LYS A 78 6.94 2.29 -1.37
C LYS A 78 8.04 2.19 -0.30
N LYS A 79 8.82 1.10 -0.29
CA LYS A 79 9.84 0.82 0.72
C LYS A 79 10.72 2.06 0.97
N TRP A 80 10.71 2.49 2.22
CA TRP A 80 11.72 3.38 2.76
C TRP A 80 12.98 2.55 3.05
N MET A 81 14.15 3.07 2.66
CA MET A 81 15.52 2.50 2.74
C MET A 81 15.67 1.17 3.50
#